data_AF-A0A0C3B8Y1-F1
#
_entry.id   AF-A0A0C3B8Y1-F1
#
_cell.length_a   1.000
_cell.length_b   1.000
_cell.length_c   1.000
_cell.angle_alpha   90.00
_cell.angle_beta   90.00
_cell.angle_gamma   90.00
#
_symmetry.space_group_name_H-M   'P 1'
#
loop_
_entity.id
_entity.type
_entity.pdbx_description
1 polymer ?
#
loop_
_entity_poly.entity_id
_entity_poly.type
_entity_poly.pdbx_seq_one_letter_code
_entity_poly.pdbx_strand_id
1 'polypeptide(L)'
;MAQQTAQARVHERRMAQWNAQRIQDEMRREQERGYAQQMQRNAQQIQDEMRREQDERSAQQMQNEMRRMQAIEQEEHQWRVVQLEGQHLQNEIRRVNDRGAAAEREENELLSQRAEQFRREQEAQSDIVRREQEERDHQDAIRYDQAHLAENAARIAQEAAQVQAAQAPAQAGQLDQFHEALRQQNLPLGRKTYQEPPGRHSLGPMNVEYQHCHALHWDSEKLTASTLNNKKFGQCCLQGQVDLPPFPPPPPPTLKSLLSRISSYSNFFREHIQQFNAAFAFTSLGVKIDHSVTSTSGPYAFKINGELHHLSGALLPAEGEQPSYAQLYVHDPMEALNIRGDHNDNLLPQIMTELQAMMHETHPYVPLYK
;
A
#
# COMPACT_ATOMS: atom_id res chain seq x y z
N MET A 1 53.77 -140.52 -67.81
CA MET A 1 53.05 -140.04 -66.60
C MET A 1 53.95 -139.45 -65.50
N ALA A 2 55.29 -139.44 -65.59
CA ALA A 2 56.16 -138.93 -64.51
C ALA A 2 56.64 -137.45 -64.64
N GLN A 3 56.49 -136.82 -65.81
CA GLN A 3 56.95 -135.43 -66.05
C GLN A 3 55.91 -134.35 -65.70
N GLN A 4 54.61 -134.69 -65.74
CA GLN A 4 53.52 -133.75 -65.40
C GLN A 4 53.39 -133.52 -63.88
N THR A 5 53.80 -134.49 -63.05
CA THR A 5 53.71 -134.43 -61.58
C THR A 5 54.83 -133.59 -60.93
N ALA A 6 55.97 -133.38 -61.60
CA ALA A 6 57.05 -132.54 -61.09
C ALA A 6 56.81 -131.04 -61.34
N GLN A 7 56.25 -130.67 -62.50
CA GLN A 7 55.91 -129.28 -62.84
C GLN A 7 54.73 -128.75 -62.00
N ALA A 8 53.76 -129.60 -61.67
CA ALA A 8 52.64 -129.23 -60.80
C ALA A 8 53.09 -128.83 -59.38
N ARG A 9 54.06 -129.55 -58.78
CA ARG A 9 54.56 -129.25 -57.42
C ARG A 9 55.35 -127.94 -57.33
N VAL A 10 56.06 -127.56 -58.39
CA VAL A 10 56.80 -126.28 -58.43
C VAL A 10 55.83 -125.10 -58.58
N HIS A 11 54.78 -125.26 -59.40
CA HIS A 11 53.72 -124.26 -59.53
C HIS A 11 52.92 -124.08 -58.24
N GLU A 12 52.57 -125.17 -57.54
CA GLU A 12 51.89 -125.10 -56.24
C GLU A 12 52.75 -124.38 -55.19
N ARG A 13 54.06 -124.67 -55.11
CA ARG A 13 54.96 -123.98 -54.18
C ARG A 13 55.08 -122.48 -54.47
N ARG A 14 55.15 -122.09 -55.75
CA ARG A 14 55.15 -120.67 -56.14
C ARG A 14 53.84 -119.97 -55.83
N MET A 15 52.70 -120.63 -56.07
CA MET A 15 51.38 -120.08 -55.70
C MET A 15 51.20 -119.97 -54.20
N ALA A 16 51.68 -120.95 -53.43
CA ALA A 16 51.67 -120.90 -51.97
C ALA A 16 52.56 -119.77 -51.43
N GLN A 17 53.76 -119.58 -51.98
CA GLN A 17 54.64 -118.46 -51.62
C GLN A 17 54.03 -117.10 -52.00
N TRP A 18 53.45 -116.98 -53.21
CA TRP A 18 52.78 -115.76 -53.65
C TRP A 18 51.57 -115.43 -52.76
N ASN A 19 50.75 -116.43 -52.43
CA ASN A 19 49.61 -116.24 -51.52
C ASN A 19 50.06 -115.87 -50.10
N ALA A 20 51.12 -116.51 -49.58
CA ALA A 20 51.66 -116.19 -48.26
C ALA A 20 52.22 -114.75 -48.20
N GLN A 21 52.92 -114.32 -49.24
CA GLN A 21 53.48 -112.97 -49.34
C GLN A 21 52.39 -111.91 -49.53
N ARG A 22 51.36 -112.20 -50.34
CA ARG A 22 50.17 -111.35 -50.49
C ARG A 22 49.46 -111.15 -49.15
N ILE A 23 49.24 -112.24 -48.40
CA ILE A 23 48.59 -112.20 -47.09
C ILE A 23 49.43 -111.41 -46.07
N GLN A 24 50.77 -111.55 -46.08
CA GLN A 24 51.64 -110.76 -45.23
C GLN A 24 51.63 -109.26 -45.57
N ASP A 25 51.62 -108.91 -46.86
CA ASP A 25 51.52 -107.51 -47.29
C ASP A 25 50.14 -106.92 -47.00
N GLU A 26 49.07 -107.72 -47.09
CA GLU A 26 47.71 -107.33 -46.75
C GLU A 26 47.57 -107.08 -45.24
N MET A 27 48.09 -107.99 -44.40
CA MET A 27 48.18 -107.79 -42.94
C MET A 27 49.01 -106.56 -42.57
N ARG A 28 50.16 -106.34 -43.23
CA ARG A 28 51.00 -105.15 -42.98
C ARG A 28 50.27 -103.86 -43.31
N ARG A 29 49.58 -103.81 -44.45
CA ARG A 29 48.77 -102.65 -44.86
C ARG A 29 47.60 -102.40 -43.92
N GLU A 30 46.94 -103.44 -43.42
CA GLU A 30 45.89 -103.29 -42.41
C GLU A 30 46.44 -102.77 -41.09
N GLN A 31 47.59 -103.28 -40.65
CA GLN A 31 48.27 -102.80 -39.45
C GLN A 31 48.70 -101.33 -39.59
N GLU A 32 49.25 -100.94 -40.74
CA GLU A 32 49.60 -99.55 -41.06
C GLU A 32 48.37 -98.63 -41.13
N ARG A 33 47.25 -99.10 -41.72
CA ARG A 33 45.98 -98.35 -41.73
C ARG A 33 45.40 -98.20 -40.33
N GLY A 34 45.45 -99.24 -39.51
CA GLY A 34 45.02 -99.21 -38.11
C GLY A 34 45.83 -98.19 -37.32
N TYR A 35 47.15 -98.21 -37.48
CA TYR A 35 48.07 -97.26 -36.84
C TYR A 35 47.83 -95.82 -37.32
N ALA A 36 47.64 -95.61 -38.63
CA ALA A 36 47.34 -94.29 -39.20
C ALA A 36 45.99 -93.74 -38.70
N GLN A 37 44.94 -94.56 -38.63
CA GLN A 37 43.64 -94.17 -38.08
C GLN A 37 43.71 -93.86 -36.59
N GLN A 38 44.54 -94.58 -35.83
CA GLN A 38 44.76 -94.30 -34.42
C GLN A 38 45.49 -92.97 -34.22
N MET A 39 46.54 -92.70 -35.01
CA MET A 39 47.26 -91.42 -34.99
C MET A 39 46.35 -90.24 -35.37
N GLN A 40 45.48 -90.42 -36.37
CA GLN A 40 44.54 -89.36 -36.78
C GLN A 40 43.48 -89.07 -35.71
N ARG A 41 42.97 -90.10 -35.03
CA ARG A 41 42.06 -89.94 -33.88
C ARG A 41 42.73 -89.23 -32.71
N ASN A 42 43.96 -89.63 -32.36
CA ASN A 42 44.73 -88.96 -31.31
C ASN A 42 45.01 -87.49 -31.67
N ALA A 43 45.36 -87.20 -32.93
CA ALA A 43 45.59 -85.83 -33.38
C ALA A 43 44.33 -84.97 -33.32
N GLN A 44 43.16 -85.50 -33.69
CA GLN A 44 41.88 -84.81 -33.55
C GLN A 44 41.53 -84.55 -32.09
N GLN A 45 41.74 -85.55 -31.22
CA GLN A 45 41.46 -85.43 -29.79
C GLN A 45 42.31 -84.32 -29.14
N ILE A 46 43.60 -84.23 -29.48
CA ILE A 46 44.49 -83.16 -29.01
C ILE A 46 44.04 -81.78 -29.54
N GLN A 47 43.61 -81.70 -30.80
CA GLN A 47 43.12 -80.43 -31.38
C GLN A 47 41.82 -79.95 -30.72
N ASP A 48 40.90 -80.87 -30.42
CA ASP A 48 39.64 -80.54 -29.77
C ASP A 48 39.85 -80.18 -28.29
N GLU A 49 40.80 -80.82 -27.61
CA GLU A 49 41.19 -80.48 -26.24
C GLU A 49 41.83 -79.09 -26.18
N MET A 50 42.76 -78.76 -27.09
CA MET A 50 43.33 -77.42 -27.20
C MET A 50 42.28 -76.34 -27.50
N ARG A 51 41.29 -76.64 -28.37
CA ARG A 51 40.19 -75.71 -28.64
C ARG A 51 39.34 -75.45 -27.39
N ARG A 52 38.97 -76.50 -26.66
CA ARG A 52 38.21 -76.37 -25.41
C ARG A 52 38.96 -75.56 -24.36
N GLU A 53 40.25 -75.84 -24.17
CA GLU A 53 41.08 -75.04 -23.26
C GLU A 53 41.16 -73.57 -23.69
N GLN A 54 41.25 -73.30 -25.00
CA GLN A 54 41.28 -71.94 -25.51
C GLN A 54 39.94 -71.22 -25.30
N ASP A 55 38.82 -71.89 -25.58
CA ASP A 55 37.47 -71.34 -25.36
C ASP A 55 37.21 -71.10 -23.86
N GLU A 56 37.61 -72.01 -22.98
CA GLU A 56 37.52 -71.84 -21.52
C GLU A 56 38.36 -70.65 -21.04
N ARG A 57 39.61 -70.52 -21.52
CA ARG A 57 40.46 -69.37 -21.19
C ARG A 57 39.86 -68.06 -21.68
N SER A 58 39.31 -68.02 -22.90
CA SER A 58 38.65 -66.83 -23.45
C SER A 58 37.37 -66.47 -22.67
N ALA A 59 36.55 -67.45 -22.29
CA ALA A 59 35.36 -67.24 -21.47
C ALA A 59 35.73 -66.70 -20.08
N GLN A 60 36.78 -67.25 -19.46
CA GLN A 60 37.24 -66.82 -18.15
C GLN A 60 37.87 -65.42 -18.20
N GLN A 61 38.57 -65.07 -19.28
CA GLN A 61 39.05 -63.71 -19.51
C GLN A 61 37.89 -62.72 -19.64
N MET A 62 36.85 -63.05 -20.41
CA MET A 62 35.68 -62.19 -20.58
C MET A 62 34.90 -61.99 -19.26
N GLN A 63 34.77 -63.04 -18.44
CA GLN A 63 34.17 -62.92 -17.11
C GLN A 63 35.01 -62.02 -16.18
N ASN A 64 36.34 -62.14 -16.23
CA ASN A 64 37.22 -61.28 -15.43
C ASN A 64 37.14 -59.82 -15.88
N GLU A 65 37.04 -59.54 -17.18
CA GLU A 65 36.81 -58.19 -17.70
C GLU A 65 35.45 -57.62 -17.30
N MET A 66 34.39 -58.42 -17.37
CA MET A 66 33.05 -58.00 -16.94
C MET A 66 33.02 -57.64 -15.44
N ARG A 67 33.67 -58.44 -14.58
CA ARG A 67 33.79 -58.12 -13.14
C ARG A 67 34.60 -56.85 -12.91
N ARG A 68 35.68 -56.62 -13.66
CA ARG A 68 36.46 -55.37 -13.58
C ARG A 68 35.62 -54.16 -13.97
N MET A 69 34.85 -54.24 -15.05
CA MET A 69 33.96 -53.16 -15.49
C MET A 69 32.87 -52.86 -14.45
N GLN A 70 32.24 -53.90 -13.88
CA GLN A 70 31.24 -53.71 -12.82
C GLN A 70 31.84 -53.10 -11.55
N ALA A 71 33.07 -53.47 -11.18
CA ALA A 71 33.76 -52.86 -10.04
C ALA A 71 34.04 -51.37 -10.27
N ILE A 72 34.50 -51.00 -11.47
CA ILE A 72 34.72 -49.60 -11.84
C ILE A 72 33.40 -48.81 -11.82
N GLU A 73 32.33 -49.36 -12.40
CA GLU A 73 31.02 -48.71 -12.42
C GLU A 73 30.44 -48.53 -11.01
N GLN A 74 30.65 -49.50 -10.11
CA GLN A 74 30.27 -49.38 -8.71
C GLN A 74 31.07 -48.30 -7.97
N GLU A 75 32.38 -48.23 -8.17
CA GLU A 75 33.23 -47.18 -7.60
C GLU A 75 32.81 -45.80 -8.12
N GLU A 76 32.58 -45.64 -9.42
CA GLU A 76 32.08 -44.39 -10.00
C GLU A 76 30.71 -44.00 -9.44
N HIS A 77 29.81 -44.98 -9.26
CA HIS A 77 28.52 -44.74 -8.64
C HIS A 77 28.67 -44.27 -7.18
N GLN A 78 29.54 -44.90 -6.39
CA GLN A 78 29.84 -44.46 -5.02
C GLN A 78 30.40 -43.04 -4.99
N TRP A 79 31.34 -42.72 -5.88
CA TRP A 79 31.89 -41.36 -5.99
C TRP A 79 30.83 -40.33 -6.38
N ARG A 80 29.91 -40.65 -7.29
CA ARG A 80 28.77 -39.77 -7.64
C ARG A 80 27.86 -39.51 -6.45
N VAL A 81 27.53 -40.54 -5.65
CA VAL A 81 26.70 -40.39 -4.45
C VAL A 81 27.38 -39.46 -3.44
N VAL A 82 28.66 -39.68 -3.13
CA VAL A 82 29.42 -38.84 -2.19
C VAL A 82 29.50 -37.39 -2.66
N GLN A 83 29.67 -37.15 -3.97
CA GLN A 83 29.66 -35.79 -4.52
C GLN A 83 28.30 -35.10 -4.35
N LEU A 84 27.20 -35.81 -4.62
CA LEU A 84 25.85 -35.27 -4.47
C LEU A 84 25.53 -34.96 -3.01
N GLU A 85 25.93 -35.83 -2.07
CA GLU A 85 25.80 -35.58 -0.63
C GLU A 85 26.62 -34.37 -0.18
N GLY A 86 27.86 -34.22 -0.68
CA GLY A 86 28.68 -33.05 -0.43
C GLY A 86 28.06 -31.75 -0.94
N GLN A 87 27.47 -31.77 -2.14
CA GLN A 87 26.72 -30.64 -2.71
C GLN A 87 25.47 -30.31 -1.89
N HIS A 88 24.73 -31.33 -1.44
CA HIS A 88 23.55 -31.15 -0.59
C HIS A 88 23.94 -30.45 0.72
N LEU A 89 24.98 -30.94 1.39
CA LEU A 89 25.46 -30.36 2.65
C LEU A 89 25.95 -28.91 2.47
N GLN A 90 26.67 -28.61 1.39
CA GLN A 90 27.08 -27.24 1.08
C GLN A 90 25.89 -26.31 0.84
N ASN A 91 24.88 -26.77 0.11
CA ASN A 91 23.65 -26.00 -0.13
C ASN A 91 22.88 -25.77 1.17
N GLU A 92 22.87 -26.74 2.08
CA GLU A 92 22.21 -26.64 3.38
C GLU A 92 22.91 -25.64 4.30
N ILE A 93 24.25 -25.69 4.38
CA ILE A 93 25.06 -24.69 5.10
C ILE A 93 24.79 -23.29 4.55
N ARG A 94 24.75 -23.13 3.22
CA ARG A 94 24.45 -21.84 2.59
C ARG A 94 23.08 -21.32 2.99
N ARG A 95 22.05 -22.17 2.97
CA ARG A 95 20.68 -21.79 3.39
C ARG A 95 20.61 -21.35 4.85
N VAL A 96 21.33 -22.02 5.76
CA VAL A 96 21.38 -21.63 7.16
C VAL A 96 22.06 -20.28 7.34
N ASN A 97 23.18 -20.05 6.65
CA ASN A 97 23.88 -18.77 6.67
C ASN A 97 23.03 -17.63 6.09
N ASP A 98 22.36 -17.88 4.95
CA ASP A 98 21.48 -16.90 4.31
C ASP A 98 20.29 -16.53 5.22
N ARG A 99 19.73 -17.50 5.97
CA ARG A 99 18.69 -17.26 6.98
C ARG A 99 19.21 -16.44 8.16
N GLY A 100 20.41 -16.74 8.67
CA GLY A 100 21.04 -15.97 9.73
C GLY A 100 21.29 -14.52 9.31
N ALA A 101 21.85 -14.31 8.13
CA ALA A 101 22.09 -12.98 7.58
C ALA A 101 20.79 -12.21 7.29
N ALA A 102 19.71 -12.89 6.89
CA ALA A 102 18.40 -12.26 6.72
C ALA A 102 17.82 -11.80 8.07
N ALA A 103 17.87 -12.64 9.10
CA ALA A 103 17.39 -12.30 10.44
C ALA A 103 18.19 -11.13 11.05
N GLU A 104 19.51 -11.10 10.88
CA GLU A 104 20.37 -10.02 11.36
C GLU A 104 20.11 -8.69 10.62
N ARG A 105 19.77 -8.74 9.33
CA ARG A 105 19.34 -7.55 8.58
C ARG A 105 18.01 -7.00 9.09
N GLU A 106 17.03 -7.88 9.31
CA GLU A 106 15.72 -7.51 9.83
C GLU A 106 15.82 -6.90 11.24
N GLU A 107 16.65 -7.47 12.11
CA GLU A 107 16.92 -6.92 13.46
C GLU A 107 17.60 -5.55 13.40
N ASN A 108 18.60 -5.39 12.52
CA ASN A 108 19.27 -4.09 12.33
C ASN A 108 18.33 -3.02 11.74
N GLU A 109 17.42 -3.42 10.85
CA GLU A 109 16.43 -2.51 10.27
C GLU A 109 15.43 -2.05 11.32
N LEU A 110 14.94 -2.96 12.17
CA LEU A 110 14.10 -2.65 13.34
C LEU A 110 14.80 -1.70 14.33
N LEU A 111 16.08 -1.94 14.63
CA LEU A 111 16.88 -1.07 15.50
C LEU A 111 17.06 0.33 14.89
N SER A 112 17.30 0.41 13.58
CA SER A 112 17.42 1.68 12.85
C SER A 112 16.11 2.47 12.88
N GLN A 113 14.98 1.82 12.59
CA GLN A 113 13.65 2.43 12.66
C GLN A 113 13.34 2.96 14.08
N ARG A 114 13.69 2.19 15.11
CA ARG A 114 13.48 2.60 16.51
C ARG A 114 14.36 3.79 16.90
N ALA A 115 15.62 3.82 16.44
CA ALA A 115 16.51 4.96 16.66
C ALA A 115 16.00 6.22 15.95
N GLU A 116 15.45 6.07 14.75
CA GLU A 116 14.89 7.18 13.97
C GLU A 116 13.60 7.71 14.58
N GLN A 117 12.72 6.83 15.07
CA GLN A 117 11.53 7.22 15.82
C GLN A 117 11.91 8.01 17.08
N PHE A 118 12.90 7.54 17.85
CA PHE A 118 13.36 8.24 19.04
C PHE A 118 13.94 9.63 18.72
N ARG A 119 14.68 9.78 17.60
CA ARG A 119 15.14 11.09 17.12
C ARG A 119 13.98 12.02 16.79
N ARG A 120 12.97 11.54 16.06
CA ARG A 120 11.78 12.34 15.72
C ARG A 120 11.01 12.76 16.96
N GLU A 121 10.87 11.88 17.95
CA GLU A 121 10.24 12.20 19.23
C GLU A 121 11.03 13.29 19.98
N GLN A 122 12.36 13.24 19.98
CA GLN A 122 13.19 14.30 20.58
C GLN A 122 13.06 15.63 19.83
N GLU A 123 13.08 15.62 18.50
CA GLU A 123 12.91 16.81 17.67
C GLU A 123 11.52 17.45 17.89
N ALA A 124 10.46 16.64 17.88
CA ALA A 124 9.10 17.09 18.16
C ALA A 124 8.99 17.70 19.56
N GLN A 125 9.60 17.07 20.57
CA GLN A 125 9.61 17.60 21.93
C GLN A 125 10.37 18.94 22.01
N SER A 126 11.49 19.07 21.29
CA SER A 126 12.24 20.33 21.23
C SER A 126 11.45 21.43 20.53
N ASP A 127 10.71 21.10 19.48
CA ASP A 127 9.87 22.07 18.76
C ASP A 127 8.69 22.54 19.60
N ILE A 128 8.09 21.66 20.40
CA ILE A 128 7.05 22.05 21.37
C ILE A 128 7.60 23.08 22.35
N VAL A 129 8.77 22.81 22.96
CA VAL A 129 9.41 23.73 23.91
C VAL A 129 9.74 25.06 23.25
N ARG A 130 10.21 25.05 22.00
CA ARG A 130 10.49 26.27 21.23
C ARG A 130 9.22 27.09 20.98
N ARG A 131 8.13 26.46 20.53
CA ARG A 131 6.85 27.15 20.30
C ARG A 131 6.27 27.74 21.60
N GLU A 132 6.35 27.00 22.70
CA GLU A 132 5.93 27.53 24.01
C GLU A 132 6.75 28.74 24.45
N GLN A 133 8.05 28.79 24.09
CA GLN A 133 8.89 29.95 24.38
C GLN A 133 8.52 31.14 23.48
N GLU A 134 8.32 30.91 22.17
CA GLU A 134 7.89 31.94 21.22
C GLU A 134 6.53 32.55 21.60
N GLU A 135 5.58 31.73 22.08
CA GLU A 135 4.28 32.22 22.58
C GLU A 135 4.43 33.07 23.84
N ARG A 136 5.30 32.67 24.78
CA ARG A 136 5.60 33.48 25.98
C ARG A 136 6.19 34.82 25.60
N ASP A 137 7.19 34.82 24.72
CA ASP A 137 7.85 36.04 24.25
C ASP A 137 6.85 36.96 23.52
N HIS A 138 5.94 36.39 22.72
CA HIS A 138 4.88 37.15 22.05
C HIS A 138 3.88 37.77 23.04
N GLN A 139 3.46 37.02 24.07
CA GLN A 139 2.58 37.54 25.11
C GLN A 139 3.23 38.67 25.93
N ASP A 140 4.53 38.55 26.21
CA ASP A 140 5.29 39.60 26.91
C ASP A 140 5.43 40.87 26.05
N ALA A 141 5.63 40.73 24.74
CA ALA A 141 5.63 41.86 23.80
C ALA A 141 4.27 42.57 23.76
N ILE A 142 3.16 41.83 23.67
CA ILE A 142 1.81 42.42 23.72
C ILE A 142 1.59 43.16 25.04
N ARG A 143 2.00 42.56 26.16
CA ARG A 143 1.87 43.19 27.49
C ARG A 143 2.66 44.49 27.57
N TYR A 144 3.87 44.52 27.01
CA TYR A 144 4.70 45.73 26.92
C TYR A 144 4.03 46.83 26.10
N ASP A 145 3.55 46.49 24.90
CA ASP A 145 2.87 47.46 24.01
C ASP A 145 1.58 48.00 24.63
N GLN A 146 0.78 47.13 25.28
CA GLN A 146 -0.44 47.56 25.98
C GLN A 146 -0.14 48.52 27.13
N ALA A 147 0.92 48.27 27.91
CA ALA A 147 1.33 49.18 28.98
C ALA A 147 1.76 50.54 28.43
N HIS A 148 2.53 50.54 27.33
CA HIS A 148 3.01 51.78 26.71
C HIS A 148 1.88 52.57 26.01
N LEU A 149 0.91 51.88 25.40
CA LEU A 149 -0.29 52.51 24.84
C LEU A 149 -1.17 53.11 25.94
N ALA A 150 -1.33 52.43 27.07
CA ALA A 150 -2.10 52.95 28.21
C ALA A 150 -1.45 54.21 28.81
N GLU A 151 -0.11 54.23 28.94
CA GLU A 151 0.63 55.39 29.43
C GLU A 151 0.55 56.58 28.46
N ASN A 152 0.70 56.34 27.16
CA ASN A 152 0.52 57.39 26.14
C ASN A 152 -0.92 57.89 26.06
N ALA A 153 -1.92 57.03 26.18
CA ALA A 153 -3.33 57.42 26.23
C ALA A 153 -3.64 58.29 27.45
N ALA A 154 -3.06 57.96 28.62
CA ALA A 154 -3.18 58.78 29.82
C ALA A 154 -2.54 60.17 29.61
N ARG A 155 -1.36 60.25 28.99
CA ARG A 155 -0.69 61.52 28.66
C ARG A 155 -1.52 62.37 27.69
N ILE A 156 -2.03 61.78 26.61
CA ILE A 156 -2.90 62.45 25.62
C ILE A 156 -4.19 62.94 26.28
N ALA A 157 -4.81 62.14 27.14
CA ALA A 157 -6.02 62.56 27.87
C ALA A 157 -5.73 63.76 28.80
N GLN A 158 -4.56 63.77 29.44
CA GLN A 158 -4.13 64.88 30.30
C GLN A 158 -3.85 66.16 29.50
N GLU A 159 -3.17 66.05 28.35
CA GLU A 159 -2.93 67.16 27.43
C GLU A 159 -4.25 67.69 26.80
N ALA A 160 -5.15 66.80 26.39
CA ALA A 160 -6.46 67.16 25.85
C ALA A 160 -7.35 67.87 26.88
N ALA A 161 -7.32 67.44 28.14
CA ALA A 161 -8.02 68.13 29.23
C ALA A 161 -7.45 69.54 29.49
N GLN A 162 -6.14 69.73 29.36
CA GLN A 162 -5.49 71.04 29.48
C GLN A 162 -5.83 71.96 28.28
N VAL A 163 -5.91 71.41 27.06
CA VAL A 163 -6.29 72.18 25.85
C VAL A 163 -7.78 72.54 25.85
N GLN A 164 -8.67 71.63 26.27
CA GLN A 164 -10.11 71.92 26.40
C GLN A 164 -10.42 72.98 27.48
N ALA A 165 -9.64 73.02 28.56
CA ALA A 165 -9.76 74.08 29.57
C ALA A 165 -9.30 75.46 29.04
N ALA A 166 -8.44 75.51 28.02
CA ALA A 166 -7.87 76.74 27.46
C ALA A 166 -8.62 77.30 26.23
N GLN A 167 -9.47 76.52 25.56
CA GLN A 167 -10.11 76.89 24.28
C GLN A 167 -11.65 76.99 24.31
N ALA A 168 -12.23 77.24 25.48
CA ALA A 168 -13.66 77.09 25.74
C ALA A 168 -14.64 78.01 24.97
N PRO A 169 -14.25 79.04 24.17
CA PRO A 169 -15.25 79.57 23.23
C PRO A 169 -14.70 80.09 21.89
N ALA A 170 -14.17 79.24 20.99
CA ALA A 170 -13.83 79.75 19.65
C ALA A 170 -13.97 78.83 18.42
N GLN A 171 -14.03 77.48 18.54
CA GLN A 171 -13.94 76.62 17.34
C GLN A 171 -15.07 75.60 17.14
N ALA A 172 -16.05 75.51 18.05
CA ALA A 172 -17.22 74.64 17.87
C ALA A 172 -18.11 75.06 16.68
N GLY A 173 -18.10 76.33 16.29
CA GLY A 173 -19.03 76.86 15.29
C GLY A 173 -18.77 76.46 13.83
N GLN A 174 -17.55 76.05 13.44
CA GLN A 174 -17.21 75.85 12.03
C GLN A 174 -17.34 74.40 11.55
N LEU A 175 -17.05 73.39 12.39
CA LEU A 175 -17.29 71.98 12.04
C LEU A 175 -18.77 71.61 12.14
N ASP A 176 -19.49 72.18 13.10
CA ASP A 176 -20.94 72.02 13.21
C ASP A 176 -21.64 72.57 11.95
N GLN A 177 -21.20 73.71 11.40
CA GLN A 177 -21.75 74.25 10.14
C GLN A 177 -21.52 73.33 8.91
N PHE A 178 -20.41 72.61 8.86
CA PHE A 178 -20.12 71.66 7.77
C PHE A 178 -20.93 70.36 7.90
N HIS A 179 -21.07 69.84 9.13
CA HIS A 179 -21.90 68.66 9.41
C HIS A 179 -23.41 68.97 9.32
N GLU A 180 -23.85 70.19 9.65
CA GLU A 180 -25.21 70.68 9.44
C GLU A 180 -25.54 70.77 7.93
N ALA A 181 -24.59 71.24 7.11
CA ALA A 181 -24.74 71.30 5.64
C ALA A 181 -24.86 69.91 4.98
N LEU A 182 -24.16 68.89 5.51
CA LEU A 182 -24.29 67.49 5.05
C LEU A 182 -25.57 66.82 5.58
N ARG A 183 -26.04 67.17 6.80
CA ARG A 183 -27.34 66.71 7.33
C ARG A 183 -28.53 67.28 6.57
N GLN A 184 -28.40 68.49 6.00
CA GLN A 184 -29.43 69.14 5.19
C GLN A 184 -29.53 68.58 3.75
N GLN A 185 -28.58 67.76 3.31
CA GLN A 185 -28.75 67.00 2.07
C GLN A 185 -29.55 65.73 2.36
N ASN A 186 -30.73 65.62 1.74
CA ASN A 186 -31.53 64.40 1.70
C ASN A 186 -30.77 63.27 0.98
N LEU A 187 -29.80 62.66 1.68
CA LEU A 187 -29.08 61.49 1.19
C LEU A 187 -30.06 60.33 1.02
N PRO A 188 -30.00 59.58 -0.09
CA PRO A 188 -30.80 58.37 -0.28
C PRO A 188 -30.59 57.39 0.88
N LEU A 189 -31.63 56.62 1.23
CA LEU A 189 -31.64 55.75 2.43
C LEU A 189 -30.41 54.83 2.51
N GLY A 190 -29.96 54.26 1.38
CA GLY A 190 -28.79 53.36 1.32
C GLY A 190 -27.41 54.02 1.43
N ARG A 191 -27.34 55.35 1.53
CA ARG A 191 -26.09 56.13 1.73
C ARG A 191 -26.01 56.75 3.13
N LYS A 192 -27.04 56.57 3.97
CA LYS A 192 -27.02 56.99 5.38
C LYS A 192 -26.23 55.96 6.19
N THR A 193 -25.43 56.42 7.14
CA THR A 193 -24.75 55.52 8.10
C THR A 193 -25.79 54.66 8.80
N TYR A 194 -25.61 53.33 8.76
CA TYR A 194 -26.49 52.41 9.48
C TYR A 194 -26.42 52.73 10.97
N GLN A 195 -27.57 53.15 11.53
CA GLN A 195 -27.74 53.32 12.96
C GLN A 195 -28.50 52.10 13.47
N GLU A 196 -27.80 51.22 14.18
CA GLU A 196 -28.42 50.09 14.87
C GLU A 196 -29.48 50.64 15.83
N PRO A 197 -30.77 50.25 15.70
CA PRO A 197 -31.78 50.66 16.66
C PRO A 197 -31.36 50.25 18.09
N PRO A 198 -31.58 51.11 19.11
CA PRO A 198 -31.14 50.83 20.48
C PRO A 198 -31.79 49.60 21.12
N GLY A 199 -32.87 49.09 20.53
CA GLY A 199 -33.51 47.84 20.92
C GLY A 199 -33.51 46.83 19.77
N ARG A 200 -32.94 45.64 20.02
CA ARG A 200 -33.10 44.51 19.11
C ARG A 200 -34.57 44.13 19.06
N HIS A 201 -35.18 44.16 17.87
CA HIS A 201 -36.54 43.68 17.69
C HIS A 201 -36.59 42.18 18.05
N SER A 202 -37.39 41.84 19.06
CA SER A 202 -37.55 40.47 19.55
C SER A 202 -39.01 40.09 19.51
N LEU A 203 -39.33 39.00 18.82
CA LEU A 203 -40.66 38.37 18.79
C LEU A 203 -40.84 37.36 19.94
N GLY A 204 -39.88 37.29 20.87
CA GLY A 204 -39.83 36.26 21.91
C GLY A 204 -39.23 34.93 21.41
N PRO A 205 -39.41 33.83 22.16
CA PRO A 205 -38.93 32.51 21.75
C PRO A 205 -39.76 31.92 20.60
N MET A 206 -39.10 31.24 19.67
CA MET A 206 -39.72 30.43 18.63
C MET A 206 -40.03 29.04 19.22
N ASN A 207 -41.14 28.92 19.95
CA ASN A 207 -41.47 27.70 20.71
C ASN A 207 -42.93 27.26 20.56
N VAL A 208 -43.68 27.84 19.63
CA VAL A 208 -45.05 27.40 19.34
C VAL A 208 -44.99 26.31 18.28
N GLU A 209 -45.12 25.06 18.70
CA GLU A 209 -45.16 23.91 17.79
C GLU A 209 -46.49 23.85 17.03
N TYR A 210 -46.42 23.70 15.71
CA TYR A 210 -47.60 23.53 14.86
C TYR A 210 -47.95 22.06 14.62
N GLN A 211 -49.22 21.71 14.84
CA GLN A 211 -49.75 20.35 14.84
C GLN A 211 -49.51 19.55 13.54
N HIS A 212 -49.46 20.24 12.40
CA HIS A 212 -49.40 19.59 11.09
C HIS A 212 -47.97 19.33 10.60
N CYS A 213 -47.02 20.23 10.89
CA CYS A 213 -45.64 20.17 10.37
C CYS A 213 -44.59 20.04 11.48
N HIS A 214 -44.98 20.10 12.76
CA HIS A 214 -44.11 20.15 13.94
C HIS A 214 -43.06 21.28 13.93
N ALA A 215 -43.15 22.22 12.99
CA ALA A 215 -42.29 23.39 12.96
C ALA A 215 -42.58 24.29 14.16
N LEU A 216 -41.52 24.86 14.73
CA LEU A 216 -41.62 25.86 15.77
C LEU A 216 -41.83 27.23 15.14
N HIS A 217 -42.80 27.98 15.66
CA HIS A 217 -43.15 29.32 15.22
C HIS A 217 -43.04 30.32 16.35
N TRP A 218 -42.87 31.59 15.99
CA TRP A 218 -43.17 32.68 16.92
C TRP A 218 -44.69 32.87 17.00
N ASP A 219 -45.21 33.20 18.18
CA ASP A 219 -46.65 33.41 18.36
C ASP A 219 -47.18 34.52 17.44
N SER A 220 -46.37 35.54 17.15
CA SER A 220 -46.72 36.64 16.22
C SER A 220 -46.93 36.21 14.76
N GLU A 221 -46.47 35.02 14.35
CA GLU A 221 -46.62 34.51 12.96
C GLU A 221 -47.98 33.85 12.70
N LYS A 222 -48.84 33.76 13.73
CA LYS A 222 -50.18 33.19 13.61
C LYS A 222 -51.00 33.95 12.57
N LEU A 223 -51.75 33.20 11.78
CA LEU A 223 -52.75 33.77 10.88
C LEU A 223 -53.85 34.47 11.69
N THR A 224 -54.46 35.49 11.11
CA THR A 224 -55.61 36.20 11.71
C THR A 224 -56.78 35.28 12.05
N ALA A 225 -56.93 34.16 11.33
CA ALA A 225 -57.94 33.13 11.59
C ALA A 225 -57.57 32.15 12.74
N SER A 226 -56.49 32.40 13.47
CA SER A 226 -56.08 31.60 14.62
C SER A 226 -56.92 31.90 15.85
N THR A 227 -57.16 30.89 16.68
CA THR A 227 -57.76 31.05 18.01
C THR A 227 -56.75 30.71 19.11
N LEU A 228 -57.07 31.00 20.37
CA LEU A 228 -56.21 30.65 21.52
C LEU A 228 -55.88 29.15 21.57
N ASN A 229 -56.86 28.30 21.25
CA ASN A 229 -56.74 26.84 21.29
C ASN A 229 -56.37 26.22 19.93
N ASN A 230 -56.45 26.99 18.84
CA ASN A 230 -56.12 26.52 17.49
C ASN A 230 -55.29 27.59 16.76
N LYS A 231 -54.00 27.60 17.07
CA LYS A 231 -53.01 28.46 16.41
C LYS A 231 -52.75 27.92 15.00
N LYS A 232 -52.95 28.75 13.98
CA LYS A 232 -52.78 28.37 12.57
C LYS A 232 -51.61 29.12 11.96
N PHE A 233 -50.78 28.40 11.21
CA PHE A 233 -49.61 28.97 10.53
C PHE A 233 -49.67 28.64 9.04
N GLY A 234 -49.39 29.64 8.20
CA GLY A 234 -49.42 29.50 6.74
C GLY A 234 -48.05 29.26 6.11
N GLN A 235 -46.96 29.63 6.79
CA GLN A 235 -45.63 29.71 6.20
C GLN A 235 -44.87 28.37 6.12
N CYS A 236 -45.16 27.36 6.95
CA CYS A 236 -44.46 26.06 6.87
C CYS A 236 -45.07 25.14 5.80
N CYS A 237 -46.30 24.68 6.00
CA CYS A 237 -46.93 23.60 5.24
C CYS A 237 -48.27 24.02 4.62
N LEU A 238 -48.50 25.33 4.48
CA LEU A 238 -49.76 25.89 3.98
C LEU A 238 -50.99 25.34 4.72
N GLN A 239 -50.98 25.42 6.06
CA GLN A 239 -52.01 24.86 6.95
C GLN A 239 -52.24 23.34 6.81
N GLY A 240 -51.18 22.58 6.50
CA GLY A 240 -51.23 21.13 6.36
C GLY A 240 -51.62 20.64 4.96
N GLN A 241 -51.69 21.54 3.98
CA GLN A 241 -51.91 21.17 2.57
C GLN A 241 -50.67 20.59 1.90
N VAL A 242 -49.48 20.88 2.42
CA VAL A 242 -48.20 20.36 1.94
C VAL A 242 -47.62 19.42 2.98
N ASP A 243 -47.40 18.17 2.60
CA ASP A 243 -46.65 17.21 3.41
C ASP A 243 -45.15 17.46 3.22
N LEU A 244 -44.48 17.89 4.28
CA LEU A 244 -43.04 18.14 4.26
C LEU A 244 -42.31 16.90 4.76
N PRO A 245 -41.29 16.40 4.03
CA PRO A 245 -40.50 15.29 4.52
C PRO A 245 -39.85 15.65 5.87
N PRO A 246 -39.75 14.70 6.80
CA PRO A 246 -39.10 14.94 8.08
C PRO A 246 -37.64 15.36 7.85
N PHE A 247 -37.13 16.20 8.76
CA PHE A 247 -35.72 16.56 8.72
C PHE A 247 -34.85 15.29 8.73
N PRO A 248 -33.73 15.29 7.99
CA PRO A 248 -32.77 14.20 8.05
C PRO A 248 -32.31 13.99 9.50
N PRO A 249 -31.87 12.76 9.84
CA PRO A 249 -31.36 12.48 11.17
C PRO A 249 -30.25 13.47 11.55
N PRO A 250 -30.10 13.78 12.84
CA PRO A 250 -29.07 14.70 13.30
C PRO A 250 -27.68 14.22 12.83
N PRO A 251 -26.72 15.14 12.67
CA PRO A 251 -25.39 14.79 12.22
C PRO A 251 -24.76 13.71 13.11
N PRO A 252 -23.87 12.86 12.57
CA PRO A 252 -23.19 11.83 13.34
C PRO A 252 -22.60 12.38 14.64
N PRO A 253 -22.61 11.61 15.76
CA PRO A 253 -22.14 12.07 17.06
C PRO A 253 -20.75 12.70 17.02
N THR A 254 -19.84 12.14 16.21
CA THR A 254 -18.50 12.68 15.94
C THR A 254 -18.55 14.12 15.43
N LEU A 255 -19.32 14.38 14.37
CA LEU A 255 -19.44 15.72 13.79
C LEU A 255 -20.13 16.69 14.77
N LYS A 256 -21.13 16.23 15.52
CA LYS A 256 -21.79 17.04 16.57
C LYS A 256 -20.79 17.46 17.65
N SER A 257 -19.93 16.54 18.10
CA SER A 257 -18.88 16.81 19.09
C SER A 257 -17.87 17.84 18.57
N LEU A 258 -17.37 17.65 17.35
CA LEU A 258 -16.41 18.55 16.71
C LEU A 258 -16.97 19.97 16.49
N LEU A 259 -18.29 20.12 16.30
CA LEU A 259 -18.93 21.43 16.11
C LEU A 259 -19.31 22.14 17.43
N SER A 260 -19.18 21.48 18.59
CA SER A 260 -19.78 21.92 19.85
C SER A 260 -19.13 23.13 20.56
N ARG A 261 -17.88 23.49 20.21
CA ARG A 261 -17.04 24.51 20.92
C ARG A 261 -16.79 24.22 22.41
N ILE A 262 -16.96 22.97 22.85
CA ILE A 262 -16.83 22.59 24.27
C ILE A 262 -15.37 22.30 24.64
N SER A 263 -14.59 21.71 23.72
CA SER A 263 -13.20 21.33 23.94
C SER A 263 -12.23 22.11 23.05
N SER A 264 -10.95 22.18 23.45
CA SER A 264 -9.86 22.68 22.58
C SER A 264 -9.85 21.99 21.22
N TYR A 265 -10.16 20.69 21.20
CA TYR A 265 -10.28 19.88 20.01
C TYR A 265 -11.38 20.34 19.06
N SER A 266 -12.58 20.62 19.59
CA SER A 266 -13.70 21.16 18.82
C SER A 266 -13.46 22.60 18.36
N ASN A 267 -12.70 23.39 19.12
CA ASN A 267 -12.32 24.74 18.71
C ASN A 267 -11.32 24.68 17.55
N PHE A 268 -10.30 23.84 17.66
CA PHE A 268 -9.31 23.61 16.60
C PHE A 268 -9.97 23.16 15.30
N PHE A 269 -10.88 22.18 15.36
CA PHE A 269 -11.65 21.74 14.19
C PHE A 269 -12.38 22.90 13.52
N ARG A 270 -13.03 23.76 14.30
CA ARG A 270 -13.84 24.87 13.76
C ARG A 270 -12.99 25.98 13.15
N GLU A 271 -11.83 26.25 13.72
CA GLU A 271 -10.85 27.20 13.16
C GLU A 271 -10.31 26.70 11.81
N HIS A 272 -10.11 25.39 11.67
CA HIS A 272 -9.55 24.76 10.48
C HIS A 272 -10.58 24.01 9.61
N ILE A 273 -11.87 24.25 9.81
CA ILE A 273 -12.95 23.43 9.22
C ILE A 273 -12.91 23.40 7.69
N GLN A 274 -12.45 24.49 7.07
CA GLN A 274 -12.30 24.56 5.62
C GLN A 274 -11.23 23.60 5.10
N GLN A 275 -10.11 23.46 5.82
CA GLN A 275 -9.02 22.57 5.44
C GLN A 275 -9.42 21.10 5.66
N PHE A 276 -10.08 20.78 6.78
CA PHE A 276 -10.66 19.45 6.98
C PHE A 276 -11.65 19.08 5.87
N ASN A 277 -12.56 19.99 5.52
CA ASN A 277 -13.51 19.75 4.44
C ASN A 277 -12.81 19.56 3.08
N ALA A 278 -11.73 20.30 2.81
CA ALA A 278 -10.94 20.15 1.59
C ALA A 278 -10.20 18.80 1.54
N ALA A 279 -9.62 18.36 2.65
CA ALA A 279 -8.88 17.09 2.74
C ALA A 279 -9.78 15.85 2.53
N PHE A 280 -11.08 15.96 2.85
CA PHE A 280 -12.09 14.93 2.60
C PHE A 280 -13.00 15.24 1.39
N ALA A 281 -12.63 16.20 0.55
CA ALA A 281 -13.40 16.50 -0.65
C ALA A 281 -13.17 15.44 -1.74
N PHE A 282 -14.24 15.06 -2.44
CA PHE A 282 -14.16 14.16 -3.59
C PHE A 282 -13.69 14.88 -4.86
N THR A 283 -13.93 16.18 -4.95
CA THR A 283 -13.61 16.97 -6.15
C THR A 283 -12.88 18.23 -5.75
N SER A 284 -11.90 18.63 -6.55
CA SER A 284 -11.29 19.95 -6.39
C SER A 284 -12.16 21.04 -7.01
N LEU A 285 -11.93 22.28 -6.59
CA LEU A 285 -12.63 23.43 -7.13
C LEU A 285 -11.83 24.02 -8.30
N GLY A 286 -12.33 23.84 -9.52
CA GLY A 286 -11.73 24.36 -10.74
C GLY A 286 -12.12 25.82 -10.98
N VAL A 287 -11.52 26.74 -10.22
CA VAL A 287 -11.83 28.18 -10.32
C VAL A 287 -10.59 29.04 -10.42
N LYS A 288 -10.71 30.16 -11.14
CA LYS A 288 -9.68 31.21 -11.14
C LYS A 288 -9.92 32.16 -9.97
N ILE A 289 -9.09 32.03 -8.94
CA ILE A 289 -9.16 32.84 -7.74
C ILE A 289 -8.54 34.23 -8.01
N ASP A 290 -9.28 35.29 -7.69
CA ASP A 290 -8.77 36.66 -7.70
C ASP A 290 -8.11 36.96 -6.35
N HIS A 291 -6.79 36.77 -6.27
CA HIS A 291 -6.05 36.96 -5.02
C HIS A 291 -5.97 38.43 -4.55
N SER A 292 -6.36 39.40 -5.38
CA SER A 292 -6.33 40.82 -5.02
C SER A 292 -7.28 41.18 -3.87
N VAL A 293 -8.33 40.38 -3.66
CA VAL A 293 -9.34 40.58 -2.61
C VAL A 293 -9.21 39.63 -1.42
N THR A 294 -8.42 38.56 -1.53
CA THR A 294 -8.23 37.59 -0.44
C THR A 294 -7.24 38.06 0.62
N SER A 295 -6.40 39.04 0.30
CA SER A 295 -5.30 39.51 1.16
C SER A 295 -5.53 40.91 1.73
N THR A 296 -6.75 41.44 1.65
CA THR A 296 -7.09 42.77 2.16
C THR A 296 -7.46 42.73 3.64
N SER A 297 -7.19 43.82 4.37
CA SER A 297 -7.64 43.97 5.76
C SER A 297 -9.17 44.08 5.79
N GLY A 298 -9.83 43.10 6.42
CA GLY A 298 -11.28 43.01 6.51
C GLY A 298 -11.78 41.56 6.65
N PRO A 299 -13.11 41.33 6.67
CA PRO A 299 -13.68 39.98 6.61
C PRO A 299 -13.19 39.24 5.36
N TYR A 300 -12.86 37.94 5.51
CA TYR A 300 -12.36 37.13 4.41
C TYR A 300 -13.32 37.17 3.21
N ALA A 301 -12.81 37.61 2.06
CA ALA A 301 -13.55 37.73 0.81
C ALA A 301 -12.92 36.81 -0.26
N PHE A 302 -13.73 35.92 -0.82
CA PHE A 302 -13.36 35.05 -1.92
C PHE A 302 -14.12 35.48 -3.18
N LYS A 303 -13.39 35.83 -4.24
CA LYS A 303 -13.99 36.24 -5.52
C LYS A 303 -13.57 35.30 -6.64
N ILE A 304 -14.58 34.80 -7.34
CA ILE A 304 -14.47 33.93 -8.50
C ILE A 304 -14.82 34.76 -9.74
N ASN A 305 -14.02 34.62 -10.80
CA ASN A 305 -14.35 35.18 -12.10
C ASN A 305 -14.66 34.05 -13.08
N GLY A 306 -15.81 34.11 -13.77
CA GLY A 306 -16.24 33.11 -14.74
C GLY A 306 -17.12 32.01 -14.14
N GLU A 307 -16.99 30.80 -14.66
CA GLU A 307 -17.77 29.62 -14.26
C GLU A 307 -17.09 28.83 -13.14
N LEU A 308 -17.89 28.20 -12.28
CA LEU A 308 -17.43 27.29 -11.23
C LEU A 308 -17.57 25.85 -11.72
N HIS A 309 -16.45 25.12 -11.76
CA HIS A 309 -16.45 23.69 -12.07
C HIS A 309 -15.97 22.87 -10.86
N HIS A 310 -16.58 21.71 -10.65
CA HIS A 310 -16.04 20.67 -9.79
C HIS A 310 -15.20 19.73 -10.63
N LEU A 311 -13.90 19.64 -10.33
CA LEU A 311 -12.97 18.79 -11.06
C LEU A 311 -12.82 17.48 -10.29
N SER A 312 -13.38 16.40 -10.83
CA SER A 312 -13.16 15.05 -10.30
C SER A 312 -11.79 14.49 -10.67
N GLY A 313 -11.19 14.99 -11.75
CA GLY A 313 -9.93 14.46 -12.27
C GLY A 313 -10.05 13.02 -12.78
N ALA A 314 -8.90 12.41 -13.06
CA ALA A 314 -8.81 10.97 -13.31
C ALA A 314 -8.94 10.19 -11.99
N LEU A 315 -9.46 8.96 -12.05
CA LEU A 315 -9.62 8.09 -10.88
C LEU A 315 -8.29 7.59 -10.30
N LEU A 316 -7.22 7.63 -11.08
CA LEU A 316 -5.88 7.24 -10.67
C LEU A 316 -4.93 8.44 -10.81
N PRO A 317 -3.92 8.56 -9.94
CA PRO A 317 -2.88 9.58 -10.07
C PRO A 317 -2.06 9.37 -11.34
N ALA A 318 -1.46 10.45 -11.84
CA ALA A 318 -0.46 10.36 -12.90
C ALA A 318 0.82 9.67 -12.38
N GLU A 319 1.65 9.16 -13.28
CA GLU A 319 2.89 8.48 -12.91
C GLU A 319 3.82 9.43 -12.13
N GLY A 320 4.16 9.05 -10.90
CA GLY A 320 5.00 9.83 -9.99
C GLY A 320 4.26 10.87 -9.13
N GLU A 321 2.94 11.03 -9.27
CA GLU A 321 2.14 11.93 -8.44
C GLU A 321 1.47 11.20 -7.26
N GLN A 322 1.30 11.91 -6.15
CA GLN A 322 0.53 11.40 -5.00
C GLN A 322 -0.99 11.47 -5.28
N PRO A 323 -1.78 10.47 -4.84
CA PRO A 323 -3.23 10.50 -4.97
C PRO A 323 -3.87 11.72 -4.28
N SER A 324 -4.91 12.28 -4.90
CA SER A 324 -5.66 13.41 -4.33
C SER A 324 -7.17 13.29 -4.55
N TYR A 325 -7.96 13.96 -3.69
CA TYR A 325 -9.42 14.02 -3.77
C TYR A 325 -10.08 12.62 -3.91
N ALA A 326 -10.91 12.42 -4.94
CA ALA A 326 -11.58 11.14 -5.24
C ALA A 326 -10.63 9.94 -5.32
N GLN A 327 -9.38 10.13 -5.78
CA GLN A 327 -8.40 9.05 -5.93
C GLN A 327 -8.11 8.39 -4.58
N LEU A 328 -8.09 9.18 -3.50
CA LEU A 328 -7.85 8.70 -2.14
C LEU A 328 -8.97 7.79 -1.58
N TYR A 329 -10.10 7.65 -2.27
CA TYR A 329 -11.16 6.72 -1.87
C TYR A 329 -11.02 5.34 -2.53
N VAL A 330 -10.12 5.19 -3.51
CA VAL A 330 -9.78 3.93 -4.17
C VAL A 330 -8.67 3.17 -3.43
N HIS A 331 -7.82 3.91 -2.70
CA HIS A 331 -6.72 3.35 -1.91
C HIS A 331 -7.18 2.65 -0.63
N ASP A 332 -6.26 1.90 -0.02
CA ASP A 332 -6.47 1.37 1.34
C ASP A 332 -6.79 2.53 2.31
N PRO A 333 -7.78 2.39 3.20
CA PRO A 333 -8.16 3.48 4.11
C PRO A 333 -7.00 4.00 4.97
N MET A 334 -6.05 3.16 5.38
CA MET A 334 -4.92 3.61 6.19
C MET A 334 -3.90 4.37 5.34
N GLU A 335 -3.59 3.85 4.14
CA GLU A 335 -2.72 4.55 3.19
C GLU A 335 -3.29 5.93 2.82
N ALA A 336 -4.59 5.99 2.54
CA ALA A 336 -5.26 7.23 2.18
C ALA A 336 -5.30 8.24 3.33
N LEU A 337 -5.39 7.76 4.59
CA LEU A 337 -5.32 8.63 5.77
C LEU A 337 -3.93 9.24 5.92
N ASN A 338 -2.88 8.44 5.72
CA ASN A 338 -1.50 8.90 5.78
C ASN A 338 -1.24 9.98 4.72
N ILE A 339 -1.64 9.74 3.47
CA ILE A 339 -1.48 10.73 2.39
C ILE A 339 -2.23 12.02 2.71
N ARG A 340 -3.44 11.94 3.30
CA ARG A 340 -4.16 13.14 3.75
C ARG A 340 -3.42 13.88 4.87
N GLY A 341 -2.82 13.17 5.81
CA GLY A 341 -1.97 13.73 6.85
C GLY A 341 -0.74 14.43 6.29
N ASP A 342 -0.04 13.78 5.35
CA ASP A 342 1.16 14.32 4.70
C ASP A 342 0.85 15.60 3.90
N HIS A 343 -0.32 15.68 3.27
CA HIS A 343 -0.78 16.89 2.57
C HIS A 343 -1.25 18.01 3.51
N ASN A 344 -1.52 17.72 4.79
CA ASN A 344 -2.11 18.66 5.74
C ASN A 344 -1.41 18.55 7.11
N ASP A 345 -0.10 18.78 7.14
CA ASP A 345 0.79 18.64 8.30
C ASP A 345 0.38 19.51 9.51
N ASN A 346 -0.33 20.60 9.25
CA ASN A 346 -0.85 21.51 10.27
C ASN A 346 -2.18 21.05 10.90
N LEU A 347 -2.82 19.99 10.39
CA LEU A 347 -4.07 19.46 10.94
C LEU A 347 -3.82 18.35 11.97
N LEU A 348 -4.70 18.24 12.97
CA LEU A 348 -4.59 17.20 13.99
C LEU A 348 -4.92 15.81 13.41
N PRO A 349 -3.98 14.84 13.43
CA PRO A 349 -4.19 13.52 12.84
C PRO A 349 -5.37 12.77 13.44
N GLN A 350 -5.62 12.95 14.74
CA GLN A 350 -6.71 12.27 15.43
C GLN A 350 -8.09 12.73 14.87
N ILE A 351 -8.24 14.00 14.45
CA ILE A 351 -9.50 14.51 13.87
C ILE A 351 -9.69 13.89 12.49
N MET A 352 -8.59 13.79 11.72
CA MET A 352 -8.60 13.15 10.41
C MET A 352 -9.07 11.69 10.52
N THR A 353 -8.57 10.94 11.51
CA THR A 353 -9.00 9.56 11.78
C THR A 353 -10.49 9.48 12.10
N GLU A 354 -10.98 10.35 13.00
CA GLU A 354 -12.40 10.39 13.39
C GLU A 354 -13.32 10.73 12.22
N LEU A 355 -12.93 11.72 11.40
CA LEU A 355 -13.67 12.12 10.21
C LEU A 355 -13.68 11.01 9.15
N GLN A 356 -12.55 10.35 8.92
CA GLN A 356 -12.46 9.26 7.97
C GLN A 356 -13.38 8.09 8.37
N ALA A 357 -13.31 7.66 9.63
CA ALA A 357 -14.18 6.60 10.15
C ALA A 357 -15.66 6.96 9.97
N MET A 358 -16.04 8.19 10.37
CA MET A 358 -17.41 8.68 10.22
C MET A 358 -17.86 8.72 8.75
N MET A 359 -16.98 9.14 7.82
CA MET A 359 -17.26 9.16 6.39
C MET A 359 -17.48 7.74 5.84
N HIS A 360 -16.64 6.77 6.20
CA HIS A 360 -16.83 5.38 5.74
C HIS A 360 -18.11 4.74 6.26
N GLU A 361 -18.56 5.11 7.47
CA GLU A 361 -19.78 4.57 8.07
C GLU A 361 -21.06 5.21 7.52
N THR A 362 -21.02 6.51 7.23
CA THR A 362 -22.25 7.30 7.01
C THR A 362 -22.40 7.91 5.63
N HIS A 363 -21.30 8.10 4.89
CA HIS A 363 -21.34 8.83 3.62
C HIS A 363 -21.75 7.91 2.46
N PRO A 364 -22.85 8.19 1.75
CA PRO A 364 -23.42 7.27 0.77
C PRO A 364 -22.53 7.03 -0.46
N TYR A 365 -21.63 7.96 -0.76
CA TYR A 365 -20.76 7.85 -1.94
C TYR A 365 -19.41 7.21 -1.67
N VAL A 366 -18.95 7.12 -0.42
CA VAL A 366 -17.64 6.50 -0.10
C VAL A 366 -17.58 5.05 -0.59
N PRO A 367 -18.62 4.21 -0.41
CA PRO A 367 -18.62 2.84 -0.91
C PRO A 367 -18.58 2.70 -2.44
N LEU A 368 -18.89 3.76 -3.21
CA LEU A 368 -18.93 3.69 -4.68
C LEU A 368 -17.54 3.68 -5.33
N TYR A 369 -16.48 3.95 -4.56
CA TYR A 369 -15.09 3.99 -5.04
C TYR A 369 -14.31 2.71 -4.73
N LYS A 370 -14.98 1.68 -4.19
CA LYS A 370 -14.39 0.39 -3.82
C LYS A 370 -14.63 -0.71 -4.84
#